data_AF-A0A0G1NHY1-F1
#
_entry.id   AF-A0A0G1NHY1-F1
#
_cell.length_a   1.000
_cell.length_b   1.000
_cell.length_c   1.000
_cell.angle_alpha   90.00
_cell.angle_beta   90.00
_cell.angle_gamma   90.00
#
_symmetry.space_group_name_H-M   'P 1'
#
loop_
_entity.id
_entity.type
_entity.pdbx_description
1 polymer ?
#
loop_
_entity_poly.entity_id
_entity_poly.type
_entity_poly.pdbx_seq_one_letter_code
_entity_poly.pdbx_strand_id
1 'polypeptide(L)'
;MERNALQANLVKKAQDWQWSSVWRRENGTVKQQSILSPWIIKIPPGYLTWLNKPQSEKEEQAIELATQKGSPFGSTGWINRIAKKYHLESTLRFPGRPSNGG
;
A
#
# COMPACT_ATOMS: atom_id res chain seq x y z
N MET A 1 1.13 0.80 5.15
CA MET A 1 1.14 -0.66 4.87
C MET A 1 2.15 -1.36 5.77
N GLU A 2 2.01 -2.66 6.01
CA GLU A 2 2.93 -3.45 6.85
C GLU A 2 4.38 -3.48 6.33
N ARG A 3 4.59 -3.12 5.05
CA ARG A 3 5.92 -2.99 4.42
C ARG A 3 6.55 -1.61 4.56
N ASN A 4 5.82 -0.60 5.04
CA ASN A 4 6.30 0.79 4.99
C ASN A 4 7.66 0.96 5.70
N ALA A 5 7.87 0.28 6.83
CA ALA A 5 9.13 0.36 7.57
C ALA A 5 10.29 -0.29 6.81
N LEU A 6 10.04 -1.36 6.07
CA LEU A 6 11.02 -1.99 5.19
C LEU A 6 11.36 -1.07 4.00
N GLN A 7 10.33 -0.49 3.37
CA GLN A 7 10.48 0.47 2.27
C GLN A 7 11.27 1.72 2.68
N ALA A 8 11.03 2.22 3.89
CA ALA A 8 11.76 3.35 4.47
C ALA A 8 13.17 2.98 5.00
N ASN A 9 13.65 1.76 4.74
CA ASN A 9 14.94 1.24 5.23
C ASN A 9 15.13 1.31 6.76
N LEU A 10 14.04 1.30 7.53
CA LEU A 10 14.08 1.34 9.00
C LEU A 10 14.36 -0.05 9.59
N VAL A 11 14.06 -1.11 8.85
CA VAL A 11 14.22 -2.51 9.26
C VAL A 11 14.69 -3.37 8.09
N LYS A 12 15.33 -4.51 8.39
CA LYS A 12 15.78 -5.47 7.37
C LYS A 12 14.66 -6.38 6.88
N LYS A 13 13.64 -6.62 7.71
CA LYS A 13 12.43 -7.37 7.34
C LYS A 13 11.19 -6.64 7.86
N ALA A 14 10.09 -6.71 7.12
CA ALA A 14 8.85 -6.04 7.48
C ALA A 14 8.31 -6.45 8.85
N GLN A 15 8.46 -7.72 9.24
CA GLN A 15 8.03 -8.23 10.55
C GLN A 15 8.90 -7.78 11.73
N ASP A 16 10.05 -7.13 11.50
CA ASP A 16 10.92 -6.66 12.58
C ASP A 16 10.45 -5.31 13.15
N TRP A 17 9.51 -4.64 12.47
CA TRP A 17 8.98 -3.35 12.91
C TRP A 17 7.96 -3.50 14.04
N GLN A 18 8.38 -3.21 15.28
CA GLN A 18 7.59 -3.42 16.51
C GLN A 18 6.22 -2.73 16.53
N TRP A 19 6.08 -1.64 15.77
CA TRP A 19 4.84 -0.88 15.68
C TRP A 19 3.91 -1.36 14.55
N SER A 20 4.22 -2.46 13.87
CA SER A 20 3.37 -3.07 12.84
C SER A 20 2.42 -4.13 13.39
N SER A 21 1.31 -4.35 12.69
CA SER A 21 0.40 -5.47 12.95
C SER A 21 1.07 -6.82 12.69
N VAL A 22 1.93 -6.95 11.66
CA VAL A 22 2.67 -8.19 11.41
C VAL A 22 3.61 -8.55 12.56
N TRP A 23 4.34 -7.58 13.14
CA TRP A 23 5.16 -7.85 14.32
C TRP A 23 4.32 -8.36 15.49
N ARG A 24 3.15 -7.76 15.72
CA ARG A 24 2.24 -8.21 16.80
C ARG A 24 1.74 -9.63 16.56
N ARG A 25 1.49 -10.04 15.30
CA ARG A 25 1.07 -11.41 14.97
C ARG A 25 2.18 -12.43 15.18
N GLU A 26 3.41 -12.08 14.82
CA GLU A 26 4.56 -13.03 14.85
C GLU A 26 5.27 -13.07 16.22
N ASN A 27 5.44 -11.90 16.86
CA ASN A 27 6.29 -11.73 18.06
C ASN A 27 5.54 -11.12 19.26
N GLY A 28 4.29 -10.68 19.08
CA GLY A 28 3.54 -10.01 20.13
C GLY A 28 3.14 -10.98 21.25
N THR A 29 3.00 -10.45 22.46
CA THR A 29 2.37 -11.17 23.59
C THR A 29 0.92 -11.54 23.28
N VAL A 30 0.35 -12.51 24.01
CA VAL A 30 -1.07 -12.91 23.90
C VAL A 30 -2.00 -11.69 23.96
N LYS A 31 -1.73 -10.75 24.87
CA LYS A 31 -2.49 -9.50 24.99
C LYS A 31 -2.37 -8.61 23.75
N GLN A 32 -1.17 -8.46 23.19
CA GLN A 32 -0.97 -7.66 21.97
C GLN A 32 -1.60 -8.31 20.74
N GLN A 33 -1.56 -9.63 20.64
CA GLN A 33 -2.23 -10.38 19.57
C GLN A 33 -3.75 -10.22 19.64
N SER A 34 -4.34 -10.21 20.84
CA SER A 34 -5.79 -10.07 21.04
C SER A 34 -6.40 -8.74 20.54
N ILE A 35 -5.57 -7.72 20.34
CA ILE A 35 -5.99 -6.43 19.76
C ILE A 35 -6.35 -6.60 18.28
N LEU A 36 -5.73 -7.56 17.60
CA LEU A 36 -5.96 -7.82 16.18
C LEU A 36 -7.08 -8.85 16.03
N SER A 37 -8.05 -8.54 15.18
CA SER A 37 -9.02 -9.54 14.76
C SER A 37 -8.28 -10.70 14.07
N PRO A 38 -8.81 -11.93 14.18
CA PRO A 38 -8.37 -13.01 13.31
C PRO A 38 -8.58 -12.62 11.85
N TRP A 39 -7.82 -13.24 10.97
CA TRP A 39 -8.03 -13.04 9.54
C TRP A 39 -9.39 -13.62 9.14
N ILE A 40 -10.14 -12.90 8.32
CA ILE A 40 -11.45 -13.36 7.79
C ILE A 40 -11.25 -14.64 6.95
N ILE A 41 -10.11 -14.72 6.27
CA ILE A 41 -9.66 -15.89 5.51
C ILE A 41 -8.40 -16.48 6.14
N LYS A 42 -8.05 -17.73 5.82
CA LYS A 42 -6.78 -18.29 6.26
C LYS A 42 -5.61 -17.45 5.75
N ILE A 43 -4.59 -17.28 6.58
CA ILE A 43 -3.35 -16.58 6.20
C ILE A 43 -2.75 -17.33 5.00
N PRO A 44 -2.48 -16.65 3.87
CA PRO A 44 -1.86 -17.28 2.72
C PRO A 44 -0.50 -17.89 3.10
N PRO A 45 -0.19 -19.12 2.64
CA PRO A 45 1.12 -19.69 2.86
C PRO A 45 2.19 -18.80 2.25
N GLY A 46 3.27 -18.53 3.00
CA GLY A 46 4.35 -17.65 2.56
C GLY A 46 4.01 -16.15 2.61
N TYR A 47 2.99 -15.72 3.37
CA TYR A 47 2.65 -14.31 3.54
C TYR A 47 3.86 -13.45 3.93
N LEU A 48 4.66 -13.87 4.93
CA LEU A 48 5.88 -13.17 5.33
C LEU A 48 6.91 -13.09 4.21
N THR A 49 7.08 -14.17 3.44
CA THR A 49 7.98 -14.19 2.28
C THR A 49 7.52 -13.19 1.24
N TRP A 50 6.23 -13.21 0.89
CA TRP A 50 5.64 -12.25 -0.03
C TRP A 50 5.84 -10.81 0.48
N LEU A 51 5.62 -10.57 1.78
CA LEU A 51 5.74 -9.27 2.43
C LEU A 51 7.14 -8.66 2.29
N ASN A 52 8.18 -9.50 2.32
CA ASN A 52 9.57 -9.08 2.19
C ASN A 52 10.10 -9.10 0.75
N LYS A 53 9.29 -9.47 -0.25
CA LYS A 53 9.74 -9.40 -1.65
C LYS A 53 9.92 -7.93 -2.08
N PRO A 54 11.02 -7.61 -2.79
CA PRO A 54 11.20 -6.30 -3.38
C PRO A 54 10.06 -6.00 -4.35
N GLN A 55 9.51 -4.79 -4.27
CA GLN A 55 8.59 -4.28 -5.28
C GLN A 55 9.38 -3.62 -6.40
N SER A 56 8.80 -3.58 -7.60
CA SER A 56 9.43 -2.79 -8.66
C SER A 56 9.30 -1.30 -8.35
N GLU A 57 10.33 -0.52 -8.70
CA GLU A 57 10.33 0.94 -8.51
C GLU A 57 9.09 1.60 -9.15
N LYS A 58 8.62 1.06 -10.28
CA LYS A 58 7.40 1.52 -10.96
C LYS A 58 6.14 1.32 -10.12
N GLU A 59 5.99 0.18 -9.46
CA GLU A 59 4.84 -0.08 -8.60
C GLU A 59 4.87 0.82 -7.36
N GLU A 60 6.05 1.04 -6.79
CA GLU A 60 6.24 1.90 -5.65
C GLU A 60 5.89 3.37 -5.96
N GLN A 61 6.43 3.90 -7.06
CA GLN A 61 6.11 5.24 -7.55
C GLN A 61 4.60 5.38 -7.86
N ALA A 62 3.96 4.35 -8.41
CA ALA A 62 2.53 4.38 -8.69
C ALA A 62 1.67 4.41 -7.40
N ILE A 63 2.07 3.68 -6.35
CA ILE A 63 1.40 3.72 -5.04
C ILE A 63 1.61 5.08 -4.38
N GLU A 64 2.83 5.61 -4.42
CA GLU A 64 3.16 6.91 -3.86
C GLU A 64 2.36 8.02 -4.53
N LEU A 65 2.34 8.05 -5.87
CA LEU A 65 1.56 9.02 -6.65
C LEU A 65 0.06 8.92 -6.33
N ALA A 66 -0.48 7.69 -6.24
CA ALA A 66 -1.89 7.48 -5.89
C ALA A 66 -2.21 7.99 -4.49
N THR A 67 -1.29 7.78 -3.54
CA THR A 67 -1.43 8.27 -2.15
C THR A 67 -1.36 9.80 -2.09
N GLN A 68 -0.39 10.41 -2.77
CA GLN A 68 -0.20 11.86 -2.78
C GLN A 68 -1.36 12.61 -3.46
N LYS A 69 -1.88 12.07 -4.57
CA LYS A 69 -2.95 12.71 -5.35
C LYS A 69 -4.36 12.31 -4.88
N GLY A 70 -4.47 11.33 -4.00
CA GLY A 70 -5.74 10.73 -3.62
C GLY A 70 -6.43 10.03 -4.80
N SER A 71 -5.66 9.50 -5.75
CA SER A 71 -6.20 8.85 -6.94
C SER A 71 -6.37 7.34 -6.76
N PRO A 72 -7.27 6.69 -7.53
CA PRO A 72 -7.41 5.24 -7.49
C PRO A 72 -6.13 4.52 -7.95
N PHE A 73 -5.76 3.42 -7.30
CA PHE A 73 -4.64 2.55 -7.68
C PHE A 73 -5.15 1.24 -8.30
N GLY A 74 -4.63 0.86 -9.47
CA GLY A 74 -5.04 -0.36 -10.17
C GLY A 74 -4.70 -0.32 -11.67
N SER A 75 -5.41 -1.11 -12.47
CA SER A 75 -5.26 -1.05 -13.93
C SER A 75 -5.85 0.24 -14.50
N THR A 76 -5.27 0.79 -15.56
CA THR A 76 -5.71 2.06 -16.17
C THR A 76 -7.22 2.09 -16.48
N GLY A 77 -7.76 0.98 -17.03
CA GLY A 77 -9.18 0.85 -17.31
C GLY A 77 -10.07 0.85 -16.06
N TRP A 78 -9.56 0.35 -14.93
CA TRP A 78 -10.26 0.42 -13.65
C TRP A 78 -10.15 1.81 -13.03
N ILE A 79 -8.96 2.42 -13.05
CA ILE A 79 -8.70 3.78 -12.54
C ILE A 79 -9.65 4.78 -13.20
N ASN A 80 -9.73 4.79 -14.53
CA ASN A 80 -10.59 5.73 -15.27
C ASN A 80 -12.08 5.55 -14.92
N ARG A 81 -12.52 4.30 -14.76
CA ARG A 81 -13.91 3.98 -14.40
C ARG A 81 -14.25 4.46 -13.00
N ILE A 82 -13.37 4.22 -12.04
CA ILE A 82 -13.56 4.59 -10.63
C ILE A 82 -13.45 6.10 -10.46
N ALA A 83 -12.48 6.73 -11.12
CA ALA A 83 -12.36 8.18 -11.12
C ALA A 83 -13.64 8.83 -11.66
N LYS A 84 -14.18 8.34 -12.78
CA LYS A 84 -15.46 8.82 -13.31
C LYS A 84 -16.64 8.56 -12.37
N LYS A 85 -16.69 7.38 -11.75
CA LYS A 85 -17.78 7.00 -10.83
C LYS A 85 -17.85 7.89 -9.59
N TYR A 86 -16.71 8.32 -9.07
CA TYR A 86 -16.62 9.10 -7.83
C TYR A 86 -16.19 10.55 -8.06
N HIS A 87 -16.21 11.04 -9.30
CA HIS A 87 -15.84 12.40 -9.67
C HIS A 87 -14.40 12.80 -9.24
N LEU A 88 -13.45 11.86 -9.35
CA LEU A 88 -12.04 12.03 -8.99
C LEU A 88 -11.14 12.26 -10.20
N GLU A 89 -11.68 12.63 -11.36
CA GLU A 89 -10.89 12.81 -12.59
C GLU A 89 -9.83 13.92 -12.46
N SER A 90 -10.04 14.88 -11.56
CA SER A 90 -9.06 15.90 -11.20
C SER A 90 -7.77 15.30 -10.63
N THR A 91 -7.86 14.23 -9.84
CA THR A 91 -6.72 13.53 -9.23
C THR A 91 -5.83 12.83 -10.25
N LEU A 92 -6.32 12.61 -11.48
CA LEU A 92 -5.54 11.99 -12.56
C LEU A 92 -4.72 13.00 -13.36
N ARG A 93 -5.06 14.29 -13.31
CA ARG A 93 -4.36 15.34 -14.08
C ARG A 93 -3.07 15.77 -13.39
N PHE A 94 -2.05 16.12 -14.17
CA PHE A 94 -0.83 16.71 -13.58
C PHE A 94 -1.13 18.09 -13.01
N PRO A 95 -0.47 18.49 -11.91
CA PRO A 95 -0.56 19.85 -11.39
C PRO A 95 -0.08 20.86 -12.44
N GLY A 96 -0.74 22.01 -12.51
CA GLY A 96 -0.36 23.13 -13.39
C GLY A 96 -1.44 23.53 -14.38
N ARG A 97 -1.19 24.63 -15.08
CA ARG A 97 -2.06 25.11 -16.16
C ARG A 97 -2.10 24.05 -17.27
N PRO A 98 -3.27 23.76 -17.87
CA PRO A 98 -3.32 22.94 -19.08
C PRO A 98 -2.33 23.50 -20.09
N SER A 99 -1.37 22.67 -20.54
CA SER A 99 -0.54 23.04 -21.68
C SER A 99 -1.50 23.26 -22.85
N ASN A 100 -1.53 24.48 -23.39
CA ASN A 100 -2.22 24.74 -24.64
C ASN A 100 -1.52 23.90 -25.72
N GLY A 101 -2.00 22.68 -25.94
CA GLY A 101 -1.73 21.92 -27.14
C GLY A 101 -2.61 22.50 -28.24
N GLY A 102 -2.13 23.59 -28.83
CA GLY A 102 -2.50 23.97 -30.19
C GLY A 102 -1.75 23.13 -31.20
#